data_AF-A0A841JWW3-F1
#
_entry.id   AF-A0A841JWW3-F1
#
_cell.length_a   1.000
_cell.length_b   1.000
_cell.length_c   1.000
_cell.angle_alpha   90.00
_cell.angle_beta   90.00
_cell.angle_gamma   90.00
#
_symmetry.space_group_name_H-M   'P 1'
#
loop_
_entity.id
_entity.type
_entity.pdbx_description
1 polymer ?
#
loop_
_entity_poly.entity_id
_entity_poly.type
_entity_poly.pdbx_seq_one_letter_code
_entity_poly.pdbx_strand_id
1 'polypeptide(L)'
;MRTAILSLSCTLLAGSAFAQSAAPAKPSTPAATAAPAAKAPVSTAPAHPLTDAQAQKMLEVTGADKMKEQMVHGMTNYFHSSLPFAPKDVTDDLQQSLEKDDLNASIIAIYKQHISTEDADSIIAFYKTPAGKNMMETLPEVLQQSQQAGMTMARKTAQDVVSRHRPEIEAAAKQYQQEHAPKPAPSLNAPGASAAPGSSSAPAAKPASPATTTPAPQQ
;
A
#
# COMPACT_ATOMS: atom_id res chain seq x y z
N MET A 1 16.53 34.96 -33.95
CA MET A 1 17.98 34.79 -34.15
C MET A 1 18.70 35.35 -32.93
N ARG A 2 19.52 34.53 -32.25
CA ARG A 2 20.68 34.89 -31.39
C ARG A 2 20.40 35.64 -30.07
N THR A 3 20.37 34.96 -28.91
CA THR A 3 21.50 34.68 -27.98
C THR A 3 22.29 35.91 -27.53
N ALA A 4 22.33 36.19 -26.22
CA ALA A 4 23.59 36.34 -25.48
C ALA A 4 23.35 36.51 -23.96
N ILE A 5 24.04 35.64 -23.23
CA ILE A 5 24.33 35.67 -21.79
C ILE A 5 25.27 36.86 -21.51
N LEU A 6 25.09 37.58 -20.40
CA LEU A 6 26.23 38.28 -19.80
C LEU A 6 26.10 38.36 -18.27
N SER A 7 27.01 37.62 -17.64
CA SER A 7 27.36 37.64 -16.23
C SER A 7 27.89 39.02 -15.84
N LEU A 8 27.47 39.56 -14.70
CA LEU A 8 28.07 40.76 -14.11
C LEU A 8 28.30 40.56 -12.60
N SER A 9 29.51 40.15 -12.27
CA SER A 9 30.10 40.26 -10.94
C SER A 9 30.32 41.74 -10.61
N CYS A 10 29.97 42.18 -9.40
CA CYS A 10 30.46 43.43 -8.84
C CYS A 10 30.74 43.26 -7.34
N THR A 11 32.03 43.35 -7.01
CA THR A 11 32.65 43.20 -5.69
C THR A 11 33.02 44.58 -5.16
N LEU A 12 32.66 44.94 -3.92
CA LEU A 12 33.22 46.05 -3.11
C LEU A 12 32.63 45.90 -1.67
N LEU A 13 33.24 46.15 -0.50
CA LEU A 13 34.56 46.57 0.02
C LEU A 13 34.50 46.37 1.58
N ALA A 14 35.43 45.66 2.24
CA ALA A 14 36.51 46.13 3.17
C ALA A 14 36.17 46.62 4.61
N GLY A 15 36.94 46.11 5.61
CA GLY A 15 37.22 46.66 6.97
C GLY A 15 36.56 45.91 8.14
N SER A 16 37.20 45.39 9.20
CA SER A 16 38.45 45.78 9.88
C SER A 16 39.06 44.61 10.68
N ALA A 17 40.38 44.70 10.87
CA ALA A 17 41.23 43.76 11.59
C ALA A 17 41.17 43.92 13.13
N PHE A 18 41.21 42.80 13.85
CA PHE A 18 41.88 42.69 15.14
C PHE A 18 42.65 41.36 15.17
N ALA A 19 43.97 41.46 15.32
CA ALA A 19 44.86 40.32 15.48
C ALA A 19 44.88 39.89 16.95
N GLN A 20 44.65 38.60 17.22
CA GLN A 20 45.15 37.94 18.42
C GLN A 20 45.66 36.55 18.03
N SER A 21 46.93 36.33 18.37
CA SER A 21 47.80 35.23 17.97
C SER A 21 47.46 33.91 18.68
N ALA A 22 47.40 32.79 17.93
CA ALA A 22 47.86 31.46 18.36
C ALA A 22 47.84 30.43 17.20
N ALA A 23 49.04 30.02 16.75
CA ALA A 23 49.45 28.75 16.10
C ALA A 23 48.77 28.26 14.78
N PRO A 24 49.51 27.50 13.93
CA PRO A 24 49.10 27.19 12.56
C PRO A 24 48.35 25.85 12.48
N ALA A 25 47.10 25.88 12.03
CA ALA A 25 46.43 24.70 11.51
C ALA A 25 45.95 24.98 10.09
N LYS A 26 46.42 24.15 9.16
CA LYS A 26 46.13 24.20 7.72
C LYS A 26 44.61 24.18 7.46
N PRO A 27 44.15 24.81 6.38
CA PRO A 27 42.73 24.94 6.06
C PRO A 27 42.08 23.58 5.75
N SER A 28 41.06 23.24 6.54
CA SER A 28 40.13 22.14 6.25
C SER A 28 39.24 22.56 5.07
N THR A 29 39.55 22.04 3.89
CA THR A 29 38.64 22.02 2.73
C THR A 29 37.33 21.32 3.13
N PRO A 30 36.15 21.81 2.73
CA PRO A 30 34.91 21.05 2.85
C PRO A 30 34.99 19.86 1.88
N ALA A 31 35.46 18.72 2.38
CA ALA A 31 35.33 17.46 1.66
C ALA A 31 33.84 17.14 1.61
N ALA A 32 33.29 17.16 0.41
CA ALA A 32 32.01 16.54 0.11
C ALA A 32 32.04 15.12 0.69
N THR A 33 31.22 14.88 1.72
CA THR A 33 30.94 13.54 2.21
C THR A 33 30.18 12.82 1.11
N ALA A 34 30.92 12.19 0.20
CA ALA A 34 30.41 11.09 -0.59
C ALA A 34 30.03 10.00 0.41
N ALA A 35 28.74 9.90 0.70
CA ALA A 35 28.19 8.76 1.41
C ALA A 35 28.69 7.50 0.68
N PRO A 36 29.34 6.54 1.36
CA PRO A 36 29.62 5.27 0.73
C PRO A 36 28.27 4.67 0.36
N ALA A 37 28.05 4.47 -0.94
CA ALA A 37 26.95 3.66 -1.43
C ALA A 37 27.03 2.32 -0.69
N ALA A 38 26.12 2.12 0.26
CA ALA A 38 25.97 0.85 0.94
C ALA A 38 25.71 -0.18 -0.16
N LYS A 39 26.74 -0.97 -0.48
CA LYS A 39 26.55 -2.19 -1.26
C LYS A 39 25.52 -3.00 -0.47
N ALA A 40 24.33 -3.17 -1.05
CA ALA A 40 23.36 -4.11 -0.52
C ALA A 40 24.11 -5.43 -0.26
N PRO A 41 23.91 -6.09 0.90
CA PRO A 41 24.52 -7.38 1.13
C PRO A 41 23.99 -8.32 0.04
N VAL A 42 24.87 -8.66 -0.89
CA VAL A 42 24.65 -9.79 -1.79
C VAL A 42 24.53 -10.96 -0.84
N SER A 43 23.35 -11.58 -0.72
CA SER A 43 23.16 -12.81 0.03
C SER A 43 24.00 -13.87 -0.66
N THR A 44 25.27 -13.96 -0.29
CA THR A 44 26.12 -15.07 -0.67
C THR A 44 25.63 -16.26 0.12
N ALA A 45 25.35 -17.37 -0.58
CA ALA A 45 24.92 -18.60 0.05
C ALA A 45 25.87 -18.97 1.21
N PRO A 46 25.34 -19.46 2.34
CA PRO A 46 26.15 -19.80 3.51
C PRO A 46 27.16 -20.91 3.19
N ALA A 47 28.34 -20.86 3.81
CA ALA A 47 29.38 -21.88 3.63
C ALA A 47 28.92 -23.27 4.09
N HIS A 48 28.06 -23.31 5.11
CA HIS A 48 27.42 -24.52 5.62
C HIS A 48 25.90 -24.31 5.60
N PRO A 49 25.24 -24.55 4.46
CA PRO A 49 23.79 -24.52 4.38
C PRO A 49 23.17 -25.49 5.39
N LEU A 50 22.07 -25.07 5.99
CA LEU A 50 21.31 -25.89 6.91
C LEU A 50 20.91 -27.26 6.28
N THR A 51 20.72 -28.26 7.13
CA THR A 51 20.32 -29.62 6.69
C THR A 51 18.82 -29.74 6.47
N ASP A 52 18.37 -30.71 5.66
CA ASP A 52 16.93 -30.91 5.43
C ASP A 52 16.16 -31.17 6.74
N ALA A 53 16.79 -31.87 7.69
CA ALA A 53 16.23 -32.10 9.03
C ALA A 53 16.06 -30.81 9.83
N GLN A 54 17.03 -29.88 9.75
CA GLN A 54 16.91 -28.57 10.39
C GLN A 54 15.83 -27.72 9.71
N ALA A 55 15.72 -27.73 8.38
CA ALA A 55 14.65 -27.01 7.69
C ALA A 55 13.27 -27.52 8.11
N GLN A 56 13.09 -28.85 8.11
CA GLN A 56 11.85 -29.47 8.57
C GLN A 56 11.52 -29.06 10.01
N LYS A 57 12.51 -29.05 10.89
CA LYS A 57 12.31 -28.60 12.28
C LYS A 57 11.97 -27.12 12.36
N MET A 58 12.59 -26.26 11.55
CA MET A 58 12.25 -24.83 11.47
C MET A 58 10.81 -24.62 11.01
N LEU A 59 10.36 -25.35 9.98
CA LEU A 59 8.96 -25.31 9.51
C LEU A 59 7.99 -25.71 10.63
N GLU A 60 8.30 -26.78 11.36
CA GLU A 60 7.48 -27.23 12.49
C GLU A 60 7.39 -26.17 13.60
N VAL A 61 8.52 -25.63 14.07
CA VAL A 61 8.53 -24.70 15.22
C VAL A 61 8.01 -23.30 14.89
N THR A 62 7.97 -22.94 13.61
CA THR A 62 7.38 -21.68 13.13
C THR A 62 5.91 -21.83 12.76
N GLY A 63 5.34 -23.04 12.83
CA GLY A 63 3.94 -23.30 12.52
C GLY A 63 3.61 -23.25 11.03
N ALA A 64 4.56 -23.64 10.17
CA ALA A 64 4.38 -23.62 8.71
C ALA A 64 3.21 -24.49 8.24
N ASP A 65 2.92 -25.60 8.93
CA ASP A 65 1.78 -26.47 8.60
C ASP A 65 0.45 -25.72 8.73
N LYS A 66 0.24 -25.02 9.85
CA LYS A 66 -0.95 -24.18 10.06
C LYS A 66 -1.03 -23.08 9.01
N MET A 67 0.11 -22.50 8.64
CA MET A 67 0.16 -21.48 7.58
C MET A 67 -0.18 -22.07 6.20
N LYS A 68 0.28 -23.29 5.88
CA LYS A 68 -0.11 -24.00 4.66
C LYS A 68 -1.62 -24.27 4.64
N GLU A 69 -2.20 -24.77 5.74
CA GLU A 69 -3.65 -24.99 5.86
C GLU A 69 -4.44 -23.70 5.62
N GLN A 70 -4.01 -22.59 6.25
CA GLN A 70 -4.63 -21.28 6.04
C GLN A 70 -4.51 -20.80 4.59
N MET A 71 -3.36 -21.03 3.95
CA MET A 71 -3.15 -20.68 2.55
C MET A 71 -4.05 -21.49 1.62
N VAL A 72 -4.11 -22.82 1.79
CA VAL A 72 -4.96 -23.71 1.00
C VAL A 72 -6.43 -23.32 1.15
N HIS A 73 -6.88 -23.06 2.38
CA HIS A 73 -8.24 -22.61 2.64
C HIS A 73 -8.52 -21.25 1.97
N GLY A 74 -7.59 -20.29 2.08
CA GLY A 74 -7.71 -19.00 1.41
C GLY A 74 -7.82 -19.11 -0.11
N MET A 75 -6.98 -19.93 -0.74
CA MET A 75 -6.99 -20.19 -2.18
C MET A 75 -8.29 -20.88 -2.62
N THR A 76 -8.76 -21.86 -1.85
CA THR A 76 -10.01 -22.58 -2.12
C THR A 76 -11.21 -21.63 -2.06
N ASN A 77 -11.29 -20.80 -1.01
CA ASN A 77 -12.36 -19.80 -0.86
C ASN A 77 -12.33 -18.74 -1.97
N TYR A 78 -11.13 -18.32 -2.39
CA TYR A 78 -10.98 -17.42 -3.52
C TYR A 78 -11.51 -18.06 -4.82
N PHE A 79 -11.19 -19.33 -5.06
CA PHE A 79 -11.66 -20.06 -6.24
C PHE A 79 -13.18 -20.23 -6.23
N HIS A 80 -13.76 -20.62 -5.09
CA HIS A 80 -15.23 -20.68 -4.92
C HIS A 80 -15.91 -19.34 -5.17
N SER A 81 -15.34 -18.24 -4.67
CA SER A 81 -15.89 -16.90 -4.87
C SER A 81 -15.77 -16.44 -6.33
N SER A 82 -14.71 -16.85 -7.02
CA SER A 82 -14.44 -16.47 -8.42
C SER A 82 -15.21 -17.32 -9.43
N LEU A 83 -15.48 -18.58 -9.09
CA LEU A 83 -16.21 -19.55 -9.93
C LEU A 83 -17.36 -20.19 -9.15
N PRO A 84 -18.40 -19.42 -8.78
CA PRO A 84 -19.50 -19.91 -7.95
C PRO A 84 -20.37 -20.98 -8.63
N PHE A 85 -20.19 -21.18 -9.94
CA PHE A 85 -20.87 -22.20 -10.74
C PHE A 85 -20.05 -23.49 -10.92
N ALA A 86 -18.83 -23.55 -10.37
CA ALA A 86 -18.00 -24.75 -10.47
C ALA A 86 -18.68 -25.94 -9.76
N PRO A 87 -18.76 -27.12 -10.39
CA PRO A 87 -19.27 -28.32 -9.75
C PRO A 87 -18.46 -28.69 -8.50
N LYS A 88 -19.12 -29.29 -7.49
CA LYS A 88 -18.48 -29.68 -6.24
C LYS A 88 -17.23 -30.54 -6.46
N ASP A 89 -17.32 -31.51 -7.36
CA ASP A 89 -16.23 -32.44 -7.66
C ASP A 89 -14.96 -31.71 -8.13
N VAL A 90 -15.11 -30.63 -8.92
CA VAL A 90 -13.97 -29.81 -9.37
C VAL A 90 -13.34 -29.06 -8.21
N THR A 91 -14.17 -28.53 -7.30
CA THR A 91 -13.67 -27.75 -6.17
C THR A 91 -13.04 -28.63 -5.09
N ASP A 92 -13.56 -29.84 -4.89
CA ASP A 92 -12.99 -30.85 -4.00
C ASP A 92 -11.64 -31.33 -4.54
N ASP A 93 -11.55 -31.62 -5.85
CA ASP A 93 -10.30 -32.06 -6.49
C ASP A 93 -9.22 -30.97 -6.44
N LEU A 94 -9.61 -29.69 -6.60
CA LEU A 94 -8.71 -28.56 -6.41
C LEU A 94 -8.17 -28.51 -4.98
N GLN A 95 -9.04 -28.54 -3.97
CA GLN A 95 -8.62 -28.52 -2.58
C GLN A 95 -7.67 -29.69 -2.28
N GLN A 96 -8.05 -30.90 -2.69
CA GLN A 96 -7.24 -32.10 -2.46
C GLN A 96 -5.89 -32.02 -3.17
N SER A 97 -5.83 -31.44 -4.37
CA SER A 97 -4.59 -31.22 -5.11
C SER A 97 -3.67 -30.22 -4.41
N LEU A 98 -4.22 -29.13 -3.87
CA LEU A 98 -3.47 -28.14 -3.09
C LEU A 98 -2.95 -28.71 -1.77
N GLU A 99 -3.72 -29.57 -1.10
CA GLU A 99 -3.28 -30.25 0.12
C GLU A 99 -2.11 -31.21 -0.14
N LYS A 100 -2.15 -31.93 -1.27
CA LYS A 100 -1.12 -32.87 -1.72
C LYS A 100 0.16 -32.20 -2.23
N ASP A 101 0.12 -30.91 -2.54
CA ASP A 101 1.29 -30.19 -3.05
C ASP A 101 2.44 -30.17 -2.02
N ASP A 102 3.67 -30.39 -2.50
CA ASP A 102 4.89 -30.40 -1.68
C ASP A 102 5.55 -29.02 -1.64
N LEU A 103 4.78 -28.02 -1.20
CA LEU A 103 5.29 -26.68 -0.94
C LEU A 103 6.48 -26.69 0.03
N ASN A 104 6.51 -27.65 0.97
CA ASN A 104 7.56 -27.77 1.96
C ASN A 104 8.92 -28.03 1.31
N ALA A 105 9.02 -28.92 0.32
CA ALA A 105 10.28 -29.13 -0.42
C ALA A 105 10.81 -27.83 -1.07
N SER A 106 9.92 -27.04 -1.66
CA SER A 106 10.28 -25.74 -2.25
C SER A 106 10.79 -24.75 -1.21
N ILE A 107 10.11 -24.66 -0.06
CA ILE A 107 10.53 -23.77 1.04
C ILE A 107 11.86 -24.22 1.65
N ILE A 108 12.08 -25.52 1.81
CA ILE A 108 13.35 -26.08 2.31
C ILE A 108 14.51 -25.65 1.39
N ALA A 109 14.34 -25.76 0.07
CA ALA A 109 15.34 -25.33 -0.89
C ALA A 109 15.66 -23.83 -0.77
N ILE A 110 14.65 -22.99 -0.54
CA ILE A 110 14.82 -21.55 -0.31
C ILE A 110 15.60 -21.30 0.99
N TYR A 111 15.24 -21.95 2.10
CA TYR A 111 15.97 -21.74 3.35
C TYR A 111 17.45 -22.12 3.24
N LYS A 112 17.78 -23.20 2.54
CA LYS A 112 19.18 -23.63 2.31
C LYS A 112 20.01 -22.59 1.56
N GLN A 113 19.39 -21.71 0.76
CA GLN A 113 20.09 -20.62 0.10
C GLN A 113 20.45 -19.47 1.04
N HIS A 114 19.79 -19.37 2.19
CA HIS A 114 19.85 -18.17 3.04
C HIS A 114 20.28 -18.41 4.48
N ILE A 115 20.17 -19.64 4.99
CA ILE A 115 20.38 -19.93 6.41
C ILE A 115 21.46 -21.01 6.58
N SER A 116 22.42 -20.75 7.48
CA SER A 116 23.45 -21.71 7.82
C SER A 116 22.96 -22.73 8.85
N THR A 117 23.70 -23.83 8.98
CA THR A 117 23.48 -24.84 10.02
C THR A 117 23.48 -24.22 11.43
N GLU A 118 24.41 -23.31 11.73
CA GLU A 118 24.57 -22.71 13.06
C GLU A 118 23.42 -21.74 13.40
N ASP A 119 22.99 -20.94 12.40
CA ASP A 119 21.85 -20.05 12.54
C ASP A 119 20.55 -20.85 12.69
N ALA A 120 20.39 -21.93 11.91
CA ALA A 120 19.24 -22.80 12.02
C ALA A 120 19.10 -23.40 13.43
N ASP A 121 20.20 -23.90 14.02
CA ASP A 121 20.18 -24.42 15.39
C ASP A 121 19.77 -23.35 16.41
N SER A 122 20.32 -22.14 16.27
CA SER A 122 20.01 -21.02 17.15
C SER A 122 18.54 -20.59 17.04
N ILE A 123 18.01 -20.53 15.81
CA ILE A 123 16.61 -20.21 15.54
C ILE A 123 15.68 -21.28 16.12
N ILE A 124 15.97 -22.56 15.86
CA ILE A 124 15.19 -23.68 16.40
C ILE A 124 15.19 -23.64 17.94
N ALA A 125 16.35 -23.39 18.55
CA ALA A 125 16.48 -23.30 20.01
C ALA A 125 15.61 -22.15 20.57
N PHE A 126 15.66 -20.98 19.94
CA PHE A 126 14.85 -19.83 20.36
C PHE A 126 13.35 -20.12 20.28
N TYR A 127 12.84 -20.63 19.16
CA TYR A 127 11.41 -20.91 18.99
C TYR A 127 10.90 -22.06 19.88
N LYS A 128 11.78 -22.90 20.41
CA LYS A 128 11.42 -23.89 21.44
C LYS A 128 11.22 -23.29 22.83
N THR A 129 11.73 -22.09 23.11
CA THR A 129 11.54 -21.43 24.41
C THR A 129 10.08 -21.00 24.62
N PRO A 130 9.62 -20.82 25.87
CA PRO A 130 8.29 -20.28 26.15
C PRO A 130 8.07 -18.91 25.51
N ALA A 131 9.08 -18.04 25.51
CA ALA A 131 9.01 -16.72 24.88
C ALA A 131 8.88 -16.82 23.35
N GLY A 132 9.66 -17.69 22.71
CA GLY A 132 9.60 -17.91 21.26
C GLY A 132 8.26 -18.44 20.79
N LYS A 133 7.67 -19.40 21.53
CA LYS A 133 6.31 -19.91 21.26
C LYS A 133 5.26 -18.82 21.43
N ASN A 134 5.29 -18.12 22.57
CA ASN A 134 4.36 -17.03 22.84
C ASN A 134 4.43 -15.94 21.76
N MET A 135 5.63 -15.65 21.24
CA MET A 135 5.81 -14.71 20.14
C MET A 135 5.06 -15.14 18.87
N MET A 136 5.17 -16.42 18.46
CA MET A 136 4.44 -16.93 17.29
C MET A 136 2.92 -16.88 17.45
N GLU A 137 2.42 -17.11 18.66
CA GLU A 137 0.99 -17.04 18.96
C GLU A 137 0.46 -15.61 19.01
N THR A 138 1.26 -14.67 19.51
CA THR A 138 0.83 -13.28 19.78
C THR A 138 1.01 -12.35 18.58
N LEU A 139 2.01 -12.59 17.73
CA LEU A 139 2.33 -11.69 16.60
C LEU A 139 1.16 -11.43 15.63
N PRO A 140 0.32 -12.43 15.25
CA PRO A 140 -0.83 -12.17 14.39
C PRO A 140 -1.82 -11.16 15.00
N GLU A 141 -2.10 -11.28 16.31
CA GLU A 141 -2.99 -10.35 17.00
C GLU A 141 -2.38 -8.95 17.09
N VAL A 142 -1.09 -8.85 17.42
CA VAL A 142 -0.36 -7.57 17.43
C VAL A 142 -0.43 -6.89 16.06
N LEU A 143 -0.25 -7.65 14.97
CA LEU A 143 -0.35 -7.12 13.61
C LEU A 143 -1.77 -6.63 13.28
N GLN A 144 -2.81 -7.35 13.70
CA GLN A 144 -4.20 -6.93 13.54
C GLN A 144 -4.51 -5.65 14.32
N GLN A 145 -4.08 -5.57 15.59
CA GLN A 145 -4.27 -4.39 16.42
C GLN A 145 -3.48 -3.19 15.86
N SER A 146 -2.28 -3.43 15.33
CA SER A 146 -1.45 -2.39 14.71
C SER A 146 -2.11 -1.79 13.46
N GLN A 147 -2.73 -2.63 12.61
CA GLN A 147 -3.50 -2.16 11.46
C GLN A 147 -4.71 -1.32 11.89
N GLN A 148 -5.44 -1.75 12.92
CA GLN A 148 -6.57 -0.99 13.45
C GLN A 148 -6.14 0.37 14.01
N ALA A 149 -5.03 0.41 14.75
CA ALA A 149 -4.45 1.65 15.23
C ALA A 149 -4.06 2.60 14.07
N GLY A 150 -3.45 2.06 13.01
CA GLY A 150 -3.12 2.79 11.79
C GLY A 150 -4.35 3.38 11.10
N MET A 151 -5.42 2.60 10.95
CA MET A 151 -6.68 3.09 10.36
C MET A 151 -7.32 4.21 11.18
N THR A 152 -7.31 4.10 12.51
CA THR A 152 -7.82 5.14 13.40
C THR A 152 -7.02 6.42 13.27
N MET A 153 -5.69 6.32 13.27
CA MET A 153 -4.79 7.45 13.05
C MET A 153 -5.08 8.12 11.70
N ALA A 154 -5.16 7.34 10.62
CA ALA A 154 -5.41 7.85 9.27
C ALA A 154 -6.75 8.59 9.16
N ARG A 155 -7.83 8.04 9.73
CA ARG A 155 -9.16 8.69 9.75
C ARG A 155 -9.12 10.04 10.46
N LYS A 156 -8.49 10.09 11.64
CA LYS A 156 -8.35 11.32 12.41
C LYS A 156 -7.58 12.38 11.62
N THR A 157 -6.43 12.00 11.06
CA THR A 157 -5.61 12.93 10.27
C THR A 157 -6.36 13.43 9.03
N ALA A 158 -7.10 12.57 8.32
CA ALA A 158 -7.91 12.98 7.19
C ALA A 158 -8.98 14.01 7.59
N GLN A 159 -9.69 13.78 8.69
CA GLN A 159 -10.69 14.71 9.22
C GLN A 159 -10.06 16.07 9.59
N ASP A 160 -8.90 16.06 10.25
CA ASP A 160 -8.18 17.26 10.65
C ASP A 160 -7.72 18.07 9.43
N VAL A 161 -7.18 17.39 8.40
CA VAL A 161 -6.76 18.02 7.14
C VAL A 161 -7.96 18.62 6.39
N VAL A 162 -9.04 17.86 6.23
CA VAL A 162 -10.27 18.33 5.56
C VAL A 162 -10.86 19.53 6.29
N SER A 163 -10.87 19.50 7.63
CA SER A 163 -11.39 20.62 8.42
C SER A 163 -10.55 21.89 8.23
N ARG A 164 -9.21 21.76 8.21
CA ARG A 164 -8.29 22.89 7.99
C ARG A 164 -8.37 23.47 6.58
N HIS A 165 -8.64 22.64 5.58
CA HIS A 165 -8.66 23.03 4.15
C HIS A 165 -10.07 23.09 3.57
N ARG A 166 -11.09 23.23 4.41
CA ARG A 166 -12.50 23.30 3.99
C ARG A 166 -12.76 24.36 2.92
N PRO A 167 -12.29 25.62 3.04
CA PRO A 167 -12.61 26.63 2.03
C PRO A 167 -11.99 26.32 0.66
N GLU A 168 -10.77 25.79 0.61
CA GLU A 168 -10.13 25.38 -0.64
C GLU A 168 -10.87 24.21 -1.29
N ILE A 169 -11.31 23.23 -0.50
CA ILE A 169 -12.11 22.09 -0.98
C ILE A 169 -13.44 22.57 -1.57
N GLU A 170 -14.14 23.49 -0.89
CA GLU A 170 -15.41 24.06 -1.36
C GLU A 170 -15.24 24.87 -2.65
N ALA A 171 -14.17 25.66 -2.76
CA ALA A 171 -13.87 26.41 -3.97
C ALA A 171 -13.60 25.47 -5.17
N ALA A 172 -12.78 24.44 -4.97
CA ALA A 172 -12.50 23.43 -5.98
C ALA A 172 -13.77 22.67 -6.39
N ALA A 173 -14.65 22.32 -5.43
CA ALA A 173 -15.91 21.64 -5.72
C ALA A 173 -16.84 22.50 -6.59
N LYS A 174 -16.93 23.82 -6.33
CA LYS A 174 -17.72 24.75 -7.16
C LYS A 174 -17.17 24.85 -8.57
N GLN A 175 -15.85 24.94 -8.72
CA GLN A 175 -15.19 24.98 -10.03
C GLN A 175 -15.48 23.71 -10.83
N TYR A 176 -15.32 22.53 -10.21
CA TYR A 176 -15.63 21.25 -10.85
C TYR A 176 -17.07 21.19 -11.36
N GLN A 177 -18.04 21.64 -10.56
CA GLN A 177 -19.46 21.69 -10.94
C GLN A 177 -19.72 22.64 -12.12
N GLN A 178 -19.03 23.78 -12.18
CA GLN A 178 -19.18 24.75 -13.29
C GLN A 178 -18.62 24.19 -14.59
N GLU A 179 -17.47 23.52 -14.55
CA GLU A 179 -16.83 22.90 -15.72
C GLU A 179 -17.63 21.73 -16.28
N HIS A 180 -18.32 20.97 -15.42
CA HIS A 180 -19.08 19.78 -15.79
C HIS A 180 -20.60 20.02 -15.81
N ALA A 181 -21.05 21.27 -15.70
CA ALA A 181 -22.46 21.59 -15.81
C ALA A 181 -22.96 21.28 -17.24
N PRO A 182 -24.10 20.56 -17.39
CA PRO A 182 -24.65 20.30 -18.72
C PRO A 182 -24.97 21.61 -19.43
N LYS A 183 -24.50 21.74 -20.67
CA LYS A 183 -24.73 22.95 -21.49
C LYS A 183 -26.25 23.17 -21.65
N PRO A 184 -26.77 24.39 -21.44
CA PRO A 184 -28.18 24.66 -21.62
C PRO A 184 -28.62 24.26 -23.04
N ALA A 185 -29.70 23.51 -23.15
CA ALA A 185 -30.30 23.23 -24.44
C ALA A 185 -30.63 24.56 -25.15
N PRO A 186 -30.41 24.69 -26.47
CA PRO A 186 -30.76 25.90 -27.20
C PRO A 186 -32.26 26.19 -26.98
N SER A 187 -32.58 27.35 -26.41
CA SER A 187 -33.96 27.76 -26.22
C SER A 187 -34.61 28.02 -27.59
N LEU A 188 -35.49 27.12 -28.01
CA LEU A 188 -36.38 27.28 -29.17
C LEU A 188 -37.50 28.29 -28.88
N ASN A 189 -37.15 29.51 -28.48
CA ASN A 189 -38.09 30.62 -28.43
C ASN A 189 -37.56 31.78 -29.28
N ALA A 190 -37.62 31.58 -30.59
CA ALA A 190 -37.84 32.68 -31.51
C ALA A 190 -39.36 32.93 -31.60
N PRO A 191 -39.87 34.16 -31.40
CA PRO A 191 -41.26 34.45 -31.65
C PRO A 191 -41.49 34.48 -33.17
N GLY A 192 -42.06 33.40 -33.70
CA GLY A 192 -42.35 33.26 -35.12
C GLY A 192 -43.41 32.21 -35.40
N ALA A 193 -44.57 32.70 -35.83
CA ALA A 193 -45.65 31.98 -36.52
C ALA A 193 -46.52 31.01 -35.70
N SER A 194 -47.67 31.56 -35.28
CA SER A 194 -48.98 30.91 -35.24
C SER A 194 -49.16 29.81 -36.29
N ALA A 195 -49.48 28.59 -35.84
CA ALA A 195 -50.20 27.59 -36.62
C ALA A 195 -51.04 26.68 -35.69
N ALA A 196 -52.35 26.88 -35.79
CA ALA A 196 -53.54 26.07 -35.49
C ALA A 196 -53.52 24.81 -34.57
N PRO A 197 -54.63 24.54 -33.84
CA PRO A 197 -54.80 23.34 -33.01
C PRO A 197 -55.39 22.17 -33.81
N GLY A 198 -55.00 20.94 -33.48
CA GLY A 198 -55.65 19.74 -34.02
C GLY A 198 -55.05 18.40 -33.59
N SER A 199 -55.73 17.78 -32.62
CA SER A 199 -55.97 16.33 -32.47
C SER A 199 -54.92 15.40 -31.84
N SER A 200 -55.29 14.93 -30.63
CA SER A 200 -55.34 13.51 -30.21
C SER A 200 -54.04 12.73 -29.94
N SER A 201 -53.74 12.50 -28.64
CA SER A 201 -53.99 11.23 -27.93
C SER A 201 -53.12 11.12 -26.66
N ALA A 202 -53.76 10.75 -25.54
CA ALA A 202 -53.13 10.39 -24.26
C ALA A 202 -52.86 8.86 -24.20
N PRO A 203 -52.26 8.27 -23.14
CA PRO A 203 -51.44 8.84 -22.05
C PRO A 203 -50.05 8.16 -21.91
N ALA A 204 -49.08 8.90 -21.37
CA ALA A 204 -47.77 8.37 -20.99
C ALA A 204 -47.83 7.64 -19.64
N ALA A 205 -47.33 6.40 -19.64
CA ALA A 205 -47.03 5.62 -18.45
C ALA A 205 -45.87 6.25 -17.66
N LYS A 206 -46.03 6.32 -16.35
CA LYS A 206 -45.07 6.82 -15.37
C LYS A 206 -44.08 5.71 -14.97
N PRO A 207 -42.76 5.89 -15.07
CA PRO A 207 -41.83 5.14 -14.24
C PRO A 207 -41.57 5.95 -12.96
N ALA A 208 -41.91 5.34 -11.82
CA ALA A 208 -41.53 5.84 -10.51
C ALA A 208 -40.02 5.69 -10.31
N SER A 209 -39.35 6.76 -9.92
CA SER A 209 -37.99 6.71 -9.39
C SER A 209 -37.96 5.92 -8.08
N PRO A 210 -36.96 5.05 -7.84
CA PRO A 210 -36.71 4.54 -6.50
C PRO A 210 -36.04 5.63 -5.66
N ALA A 211 -36.72 6.01 -4.57
CA ALA A 211 -36.13 6.82 -3.52
C ALA A 211 -35.15 5.98 -2.70
N THR A 212 -33.88 6.40 -2.67
CA THR A 212 -32.89 5.97 -1.68
C THR A 212 -33.27 6.53 -0.31
N THR A 213 -33.84 5.67 0.54
CA THR A 213 -34.02 5.94 1.97
C THR A 213 -32.73 5.59 2.70
N THR A 214 -32.03 6.60 3.18
CA THR A 214 -30.93 6.51 4.15
C THR A 214 -31.47 6.13 5.52
N PRO A 215 -30.96 5.08 6.21
CA PRO A 215 -31.28 4.87 7.61
C PRO A 215 -30.38 5.72 8.51
N ALA A 216 -30.99 6.37 9.51
CA ALA A 216 -30.32 7.09 10.59
C ALA A 216 -29.56 6.14 11.54
N PRO A 217 -28.52 6.63 12.25
CA PRO A 217 -27.78 5.82 13.21
C PRO A 217 -28.61 5.63 14.49
N GLN A 218 -28.80 4.39 14.91
CA GLN A 218 -29.28 4.09 16.26
C GLN A 218 -28.09 4.17 17.24
N GLN A 219 -28.37 4.79 18.39
CA GLN A 219 -27.53 4.76 19.59
C GLN A 219 -27.57 3.38 20.25
#